data_AF-A0A4Y9Y9K1-F1
#
_entry.id   AF-A0A4Y9Y9K1-F1
#
_cell.length_a   1.000
_cell.length_b   1.000
_cell.length_c   1.000
_cell.angle_alpha   90.00
_cell.angle_beta   90.00
_cell.angle_gamma   90.00
#
_symmetry.space_group_name_H-M   'P 1'
#
loop_
_entity.id
_entity.type
_entity.pdbx_description
1 polymer ?
#
loop_
_entity_poly.entity_id
_entity_poly.type
_entity_poly.pdbx_seq_one_letter_code
_entity_poly.pdbx_strand_id
1 'polypeptide(L)'
;MLWSTASFPAAGFATRWCSPGTRGLWRDEKIAAYLANTLPAVHLSHFKLDTQDGLKPKPHLGTGLATGFTFDTLDRRGHGYAYLRPDGDEWRALSVFMMISDIKGHEEMGHEYGTYNGHTLSWEEVFGARREAIEKDPYVIIVGAGQTGLHIAARFKQMNIASLVVERHAVVGDQWRQRYPTLSLHTTKNHHTLLYQPYPKNWPTYTPRDKVADWLKQYVESQDLVVWTRSYVLPGANYDLEAKRWNVVVRKGDEDRELHPVHIVLATGVLGAPRIPEVPGAETFKGTVFHASKYMGGQSFAGKDCIVVGAGNTSADLCQDLSFRGAKSVTMVQRSSTCVVHIDTVAGAMAQGYPDGVPYEICDIKFSAMPINLQRAMAREREAEMWEREKPLHDQLRKGGLKLNMGTDGSGQHFLIFERSGGYWVDVGCAPLIESGKVKIKQGVEIKRLVGNGVIFDDDSELPADLVIWA
;
A
#
# COMPACT_ATOMS: atom_id res chain seq x y z
N MET A 1 -10.70 25.84 13.26
CA MET A 1 -10.31 26.92 12.33
C MET A 1 -9.04 26.48 11.60
N LEU A 2 -9.17 26.07 10.33
CA LEU A 2 -8.04 25.76 9.44
C LEU A 2 -8.47 26.16 8.03
N TRP A 3 -7.95 27.28 7.56
CA TRP A 3 -7.85 27.62 6.14
C TRP A 3 -6.41 28.04 5.92
N SER A 4 -5.74 27.44 4.95
CA SER A 4 -4.45 27.91 4.43
C SER A 4 -4.56 27.92 2.91
N THR A 5 -4.84 29.11 2.38
CA THR A 5 -4.64 29.50 0.99
C THR A 5 -3.16 29.83 0.79
N ALA A 6 -2.43 29.07 -0.01
CA ALA A 6 -1.24 29.55 -0.69
C ALA A 6 -0.87 28.63 -1.86
N SER A 7 -1.00 29.16 -3.07
CA SER A 7 -0.40 28.63 -4.29
C SER A 7 1.12 28.73 -4.20
N PHE A 8 1.86 27.67 -4.54
CA PHE A 8 3.30 27.77 -4.85
C PHE A 8 3.69 26.87 -6.05
N PRO A 9 4.66 27.30 -6.87
CA PRO A 9 4.91 26.82 -8.22
C PRO A 9 5.79 25.57 -8.28
N ALA A 10 5.76 24.92 -9.44
CA ALA A 10 6.45 23.68 -9.76
C ALA A 10 7.99 23.76 -9.65
N ALA A 11 8.57 22.98 -8.73
CA ALA A 11 9.93 22.43 -8.83
C ALA A 11 10.14 21.33 -7.77
N GLY A 12 10.52 20.12 -8.21
CA GLY A 12 11.15 19.09 -7.37
C GLY A 12 10.22 18.31 -6.42
N PHE A 13 9.47 17.34 -6.95
CA PHE A 13 8.74 16.37 -6.13
C PHE A 13 9.70 15.34 -5.50
N ALA A 14 10.29 15.69 -4.36
CA ALA A 14 10.66 14.73 -3.33
C ALA A 14 9.53 14.73 -2.29
N THR A 15 8.48 13.95 -2.54
CA THR A 15 7.41 13.70 -1.57
C THR A 15 8.04 13.05 -0.34
N ARG A 16 8.28 13.84 0.72
CA ARG A 16 8.41 13.32 2.08
C ARG A 16 7.08 12.70 2.47
N TRP A 17 6.95 11.40 2.23
CA TRP A 17 5.88 10.60 2.82
C TRP A 17 6.21 10.35 4.29
N CYS A 18 6.07 11.40 5.11
CA CYS A 18 5.48 11.14 6.41
C CYS A 18 4.00 10.94 6.14
N SER A 19 3.39 9.88 6.66
CA SER A 19 1.94 9.86 6.87
C SER A 19 1.54 11.26 7.39
N PRO A 20 0.58 11.96 6.77
CA PRO A 20 0.19 13.30 7.20
C PRO A 20 -0.26 13.38 8.67
N GLY A 21 -0.39 12.25 9.39
CA GLY A 21 -0.77 12.18 10.79
C GLY A 21 0.30 11.76 11.80
N THR A 22 1.44 11.17 11.43
CA THR A 22 2.41 10.70 12.44
C THR A 22 3.47 11.77 12.76
N ARG A 23 3.07 12.84 13.45
CA ARG A 23 4.03 13.73 14.12
C ARG A 23 4.66 12.97 15.29
N GLY A 24 5.74 12.24 15.02
CA GLY A 24 6.60 11.70 16.07
C GLY A 24 7.38 12.83 16.72
N LEU A 25 7.01 13.20 17.94
CA LEU A 25 7.80 14.11 18.76
C LEU A 25 8.87 13.31 19.50
N TRP A 26 10.05 13.89 19.61
CA TRP A 26 11.21 13.27 20.27
C TRP A 26 11.94 14.34 21.09
N ARG A 27 12.54 13.92 22.20
CA ARG A 27 13.07 14.75 23.31
C ARG A 27 11.99 15.37 24.19
N ASP A 28 12.26 15.33 25.48
CA ASP A 28 11.34 15.73 26.55
C ASP A 28 10.84 17.17 26.36
N GLU A 29 11.72 18.12 26.01
CA GLU A 29 11.35 19.52 25.78
C GLU A 29 10.32 19.70 24.67
N LYS A 30 10.48 19.00 23.53
CA LYS A 30 9.55 19.11 22.39
C LYS A 30 8.22 18.45 22.69
N ILE A 31 8.25 17.31 23.37
CA ILE A 31 7.05 16.59 23.81
C ILE A 31 6.30 17.46 24.83
N ALA A 32 6.97 17.95 25.86
CA ALA A 32 6.41 18.80 26.90
C ALA A 32 5.83 20.10 26.32
N ALA A 33 6.56 20.79 25.42
CA ALA A 33 6.08 22.01 24.79
C ALA A 33 4.82 21.79 23.92
N TYR A 34 4.74 20.65 23.22
CA TYR A 34 3.54 20.30 22.45
C TYR A 34 2.36 19.95 23.36
N LEU A 35 2.61 19.12 24.37
CA LEU A 35 1.59 18.64 25.29
C LEU A 35 1.04 19.76 26.18
N ALA A 36 1.89 20.68 26.67
CA ALA A 36 1.48 21.82 27.48
C ALA A 36 0.42 22.69 26.76
N ASN A 37 0.55 22.82 25.44
CA ASN A 37 -0.37 23.62 24.62
C ASN A 37 -1.63 22.85 24.17
N THR A 38 -1.65 21.52 24.29
CA THR A 38 -2.73 20.68 23.72
C THR A 38 -3.52 19.92 24.77
N LEU A 39 -2.88 19.40 25.83
CA LEU A 39 -3.52 18.59 26.87
C LEU A 39 -4.69 19.29 27.58
N PRO A 40 -4.61 20.59 27.95
CA PRO A 40 -5.69 21.23 28.70
C PRO A 40 -7.03 21.22 27.95
N ALA A 41 -7.01 21.28 26.62
CA ALA A 41 -8.22 21.31 25.78
C ALA A 41 -8.80 19.91 25.48
N VAL A 42 -8.03 18.84 25.68
CA VAL A 42 -8.44 17.47 25.30
C VAL A 42 -9.20 16.78 26.44
N HIS A 43 -9.00 17.20 27.69
CA HIS A 43 -9.69 16.65 28.88
C HIS A 43 -9.57 15.13 29.00
N LEU A 44 -8.35 14.61 28.93
CA LEU A 44 -8.07 13.19 29.05
C LEU A 44 -8.47 12.67 30.43
N SER A 45 -9.22 11.56 30.47
CA SER A 45 -9.74 10.98 31.70
C SER A 45 -9.93 9.46 31.57
N HIS A 46 -10.30 8.82 32.68
CA HIS A 46 -10.69 7.39 32.71
C HIS A 46 -9.67 6.42 32.11
N PHE A 47 -8.38 6.67 32.33
CA PHE A 47 -7.33 5.74 31.92
C PHE A 47 -7.51 4.38 32.58
N LYS A 48 -7.53 3.32 31.77
CA LYS A 48 -7.63 1.93 32.24
C LYS A 48 -6.68 1.07 31.43
N LEU A 49 -6.00 0.15 32.10
CA LEU A 49 -5.21 -0.86 31.40
C LEU A 49 -6.13 -1.75 30.57
N ASP A 50 -5.71 -2.04 29.35
CA ASP A 50 -6.43 -2.95 28.48
C ASP A 50 -6.08 -4.39 28.89
N THR A 51 -7.10 -5.20 29.19
CA THR A 51 -6.92 -6.60 29.61
C THR A 51 -7.20 -7.59 28.49
N GLN A 52 -7.58 -7.13 27.29
CA GLN A 52 -7.80 -7.97 26.13
C GLN A 52 -6.52 -8.73 25.77
N ASP A 53 -6.69 -10.00 25.37
CA ASP A 53 -5.56 -10.79 24.87
C ASP A 53 -4.90 -10.10 23.68
N GLY A 54 -3.58 -9.95 23.77
CA GLY A 54 -2.78 -9.20 22.81
C GLY A 54 -2.48 -7.76 23.24
N LEU A 55 -3.34 -7.12 24.04
CA LEU A 55 -3.13 -5.76 24.55
C LEU A 55 -2.72 -5.71 26.02
N LYS A 56 -3.02 -6.76 26.80
CA LYS A 56 -2.60 -6.88 28.20
C LYS A 56 -1.09 -6.72 28.42
N PRO A 57 -0.67 -6.22 29.60
CA PRO A 57 0.75 -6.05 29.93
C PRO A 57 1.56 -7.33 29.70
N LYS A 58 2.69 -7.20 29.00
CA LYS A 58 3.62 -8.31 28.77
C LYS A 58 5.06 -7.84 28.63
N PRO A 59 6.05 -8.69 28.95
CA PRO A 59 7.45 -8.39 28.68
C PRO A 59 7.72 -8.07 27.20
N HIS A 60 8.64 -7.15 26.95
CA HIS A 60 9.03 -6.72 25.61
C HIS A 60 10.51 -6.31 25.56
N LEU A 61 11.25 -6.79 24.55
CA LEU A 61 12.67 -6.49 24.33
C LEU A 61 13.53 -6.62 25.60
N GLY A 62 13.61 -7.84 26.15
CA GLY A 62 14.35 -8.09 27.39
C GLY A 62 13.54 -7.69 28.61
N THR A 63 14.04 -6.70 29.37
CA THR A 63 13.44 -6.24 30.64
C THR A 63 12.34 -5.18 30.46
N GLY A 64 12.03 -4.79 29.22
CA GLY A 64 10.97 -3.83 28.94
C GLY A 64 9.55 -4.41 29.10
N LEU A 65 8.55 -3.53 29.06
CA LEU A 65 7.14 -3.86 29.17
C LEU A 65 6.37 -3.25 27.99
N ALA A 66 5.43 -3.99 27.42
CA ALA A 66 4.47 -3.46 26.45
C ALA A 66 3.05 -3.60 27.02
N THR A 67 2.23 -2.55 26.92
CA THR A 67 0.86 -2.57 27.43
C THR A 67 -0.07 -1.65 26.65
N GLY A 68 -1.30 -2.10 26.46
CA GLY A 68 -2.43 -1.31 25.98
C GLY A 68 -3.15 -0.61 27.13
N PHE A 69 -3.85 0.46 26.80
CA PHE A 69 -4.74 1.18 27.70
C PHE A 69 -5.85 1.88 26.92
N THR A 70 -6.97 2.14 27.58
CA THR A 70 -8.05 2.98 27.05
C THR A 70 -8.08 4.31 27.80
N PHE A 71 -8.62 5.34 27.18
CA PHE A 71 -8.87 6.65 27.79
C PHE A 71 -10.06 7.33 27.15
N ASP A 72 -10.59 8.34 27.83
CA ASP A 72 -11.69 9.15 27.34
C ASP A 72 -11.29 10.62 27.16
N THR A 73 -11.89 11.27 26.17
CA THR A 73 -12.06 12.74 26.14
C THR A 73 -13.52 13.07 26.49
N LEU A 74 -13.89 14.36 26.44
CA LEU A 74 -15.28 14.78 26.64
C LEU A 74 -16.26 14.02 25.71
N ASP A 75 -15.94 13.97 24.42
CA ASP A 75 -16.82 13.50 23.34
C ASP A 75 -16.30 12.24 22.64
N ARG A 76 -15.16 11.67 23.03
CA ARG A 76 -14.51 10.56 22.32
C ARG A 76 -13.96 9.49 23.25
N ARG A 77 -13.80 8.29 22.70
CA ARG A 77 -13.05 7.19 23.32
C ARG A 77 -11.75 6.99 22.57
N GLY A 78 -10.71 6.59 23.29
CA GLY A 78 -9.40 6.38 22.72
C GLY A 78 -8.71 5.13 23.25
N HIS A 79 -7.82 4.62 22.41
CA HIS A 79 -6.90 3.53 22.75
C HIS A 79 -5.48 4.06 22.70
N GLY A 80 -4.65 3.52 23.57
CA GLY A 80 -3.23 3.74 23.52
C GLY A 80 -2.45 2.45 23.75
N TYR A 81 -1.19 2.51 23.37
CA TYR A 81 -0.25 1.43 23.56
C TYR A 81 1.11 2.02 23.88
N ALA A 82 1.77 1.49 24.90
CA ALA A 82 3.04 1.98 25.38
C ALA A 82 4.08 0.86 25.37
N TYR A 83 5.29 1.23 24.97
CA TYR A 83 6.51 0.45 25.18
C TYR A 83 7.34 1.15 26.25
N LEU A 84 7.59 0.45 27.35
CA LEU A 84 8.30 0.97 28.52
C LEU A 84 9.62 0.22 28.71
N ARG A 85 10.61 0.91 29.27
CA ARG A 85 11.90 0.34 29.68
C ARG A 85 12.21 0.74 31.12
N PRO A 86 12.86 -0.13 31.90
CA PRO A 86 13.32 0.25 33.23
C PRO A 86 14.42 1.32 33.14
N ASP A 87 14.40 2.25 34.09
CA ASP A 87 15.44 3.24 34.34
C ASP A 87 15.63 3.37 35.86
N GLY A 88 16.57 2.59 36.40
CA GLY A 88 16.69 2.41 37.85
C GLY A 88 15.43 1.77 38.43
N ASP A 89 14.84 2.43 39.42
CA ASP A 89 13.57 2.03 40.06
C ASP A 89 12.33 2.60 39.34
N GLU A 90 12.53 3.39 38.28
CA GLU A 90 11.45 4.02 37.51
C GLU A 90 11.27 3.33 36.13
N TRP A 91 10.17 3.67 35.47
CA TRP A 91 9.90 3.25 34.09
C TRP A 91 9.89 4.46 33.17
N ARG A 92 10.64 4.39 32.08
CA ARG A 92 10.56 5.37 30.99
C ARG A 92 9.81 4.80 29.80
N ALA A 93 8.98 5.63 29.18
CA ALA A 93 8.36 5.29 27.92
C ALA A 93 9.37 5.41 26.77
N LEU A 94 9.64 4.29 26.09
CA LEU A 94 10.30 4.28 24.80
C LEU A 94 9.40 4.90 23.72
N SER A 95 8.12 4.54 23.74
CA SER A 95 7.08 5.21 22.95
C SER A 95 5.72 5.08 23.63
N VAL A 96 4.87 6.08 23.41
CA VAL A 96 3.45 6.06 23.76
C VAL A 96 2.68 6.46 22.52
N PHE A 97 1.78 5.59 22.09
CA PHE A 97 0.82 5.85 21.04
C PHE A 97 -0.55 6.03 21.64
N MET A 98 -1.28 7.01 21.14
CA MET A 98 -2.64 7.31 21.52
C MET A 98 -3.42 7.67 20.27
N MET A 99 -4.61 7.10 20.13
CA MET A 99 -5.54 7.36 19.05
C MET A 99 -6.95 7.48 19.60
N ILE A 100 -7.75 8.30 18.93
CA ILE A 100 -9.21 8.25 19.08
C ILE A 100 -9.71 7.08 18.25
N SER A 101 -10.51 6.21 18.86
CA SER A 101 -11.19 5.12 18.16
C SER A 101 -12.62 5.49 17.79
N ASP A 102 -13.33 6.17 18.70
CA ASP A 102 -14.76 6.40 18.58
C ASP A 102 -15.15 7.83 18.97
N ILE A 103 -16.23 8.30 18.35
CA ILE A 103 -16.94 9.51 18.77
C ILE A 103 -18.19 9.05 19.52
N LYS A 104 -18.35 9.51 20.76
CA LYS A 104 -19.48 9.14 21.63
C LYS A 104 -20.79 9.60 20.99
N GLY A 105 -21.73 8.67 20.79
CA GLY A 105 -23.01 8.93 20.12
C GLY A 105 -22.99 8.76 18.60
N HIS A 106 -21.83 8.41 18.03
CA HIS A 106 -21.64 8.12 16.61
C HIS A 106 -20.90 6.79 16.39
N GLU A 107 -21.11 5.84 17.30
CA GLU A 107 -20.62 4.48 17.18
C GLU A 107 -21.22 3.75 15.97
N GLU A 108 -20.56 2.67 15.54
CA GLU A 108 -21.05 1.83 14.45
C GLU A 108 -22.40 1.19 14.77
N MET A 109 -23.27 1.11 13.77
CA MET A 109 -24.62 0.53 13.93
C MET A 109 -24.59 -0.98 14.25
N GLY A 110 -23.53 -1.69 13.85
CA GLY A 110 -23.43 -3.14 14.03
C GLY A 110 -24.23 -3.93 12.99
N HIS A 111 -24.79 -5.06 13.38
CA HIS A 111 -25.55 -5.93 12.47
C HIS A 111 -27.01 -5.48 12.34
N GLU A 112 -27.54 -5.53 11.12
CA GLU A 112 -28.96 -5.32 10.88
C GLU A 112 -29.78 -6.57 11.26
N TYR A 113 -31.05 -6.39 11.63
CA TYR A 113 -31.93 -7.50 12.01
C TYR A 113 -32.21 -8.48 10.85
N GLY A 114 -32.12 -8.01 9.60
CA GLY A 114 -32.27 -8.86 8.42
C GLY A 114 -33.72 -9.24 8.06
N THR A 115 -34.72 -8.73 8.80
CA THR A 115 -36.13 -8.80 8.38
C THR A 115 -36.70 -7.39 8.27
N TYR A 116 -37.40 -7.14 7.17
CA TYR A 116 -37.82 -5.80 6.79
C TYR A 116 -39.35 -5.74 6.69
N ASN A 117 -39.94 -4.79 7.41
CA ASN A 117 -41.40 -4.61 7.51
C ASN A 117 -42.15 -5.92 7.77
N GLY A 118 -41.66 -6.74 8.71
CA GLY A 118 -42.27 -8.03 9.05
C GLY A 118 -42.27 -9.04 7.89
N HIS A 119 -41.18 -9.14 7.13
CA HIS A 119 -41.04 -9.99 5.92
C HIS A 119 -41.87 -9.56 4.70
N THR A 120 -42.46 -8.36 4.71
CA THR A 120 -43.21 -7.87 3.56
C THR A 120 -42.35 -7.12 2.54
N LEU A 121 -41.14 -6.69 2.92
CA LEU A 121 -40.15 -6.13 1.99
C LEU A 121 -39.04 -7.13 1.72
N SER A 122 -38.74 -7.35 0.44
CA SER A 122 -37.57 -8.09 0.01
C SER A 122 -36.28 -7.31 0.24
N TRP A 123 -35.15 -8.01 0.32
CA TRP A 123 -33.84 -7.35 0.36
C TRP A 123 -33.59 -6.51 -0.91
N GLU A 124 -34.07 -6.94 -2.06
CA GLU A 124 -33.96 -6.22 -3.32
C GLU A 124 -34.64 -4.84 -3.24
N GLU A 125 -35.85 -4.77 -2.69
CA GLU A 125 -36.57 -3.49 -2.49
C GLU A 125 -35.85 -2.59 -1.49
N VAL A 126 -35.38 -3.17 -0.36
CA VAL A 126 -34.70 -2.42 0.69
C VAL A 126 -33.38 -1.84 0.19
N PHE A 127 -32.54 -2.68 -0.43
CA PHE A 127 -31.26 -2.24 -0.96
C PHE A 127 -31.42 -1.33 -2.18
N GLY A 128 -32.41 -1.59 -3.04
CA GLY A 128 -32.76 -0.74 -4.17
C GLY A 128 -33.08 0.69 -3.74
N ALA A 129 -33.95 0.86 -2.74
CA ALA A 129 -34.29 2.18 -2.19
C ALA A 129 -33.08 2.88 -1.56
N ARG A 130 -32.22 2.15 -0.83
CA ARG A 130 -30.97 2.68 -0.26
C ARG A 130 -30.02 3.15 -1.36
N ARG A 131 -29.82 2.33 -2.39
CA ARG A 131 -28.97 2.65 -3.54
C ARG A 131 -29.49 3.90 -4.26
N GLU A 132 -30.79 3.98 -4.56
CA GLU A 132 -31.38 5.14 -5.23
C GLU A 132 -31.16 6.43 -4.44
N ALA A 133 -31.37 6.39 -3.12
CA ALA A 133 -31.13 7.54 -2.25
C ALA A 133 -29.66 8.00 -2.28
N ILE A 134 -28.71 7.05 -2.20
CA ILE A 134 -27.27 7.33 -2.27
C ILE A 134 -26.86 7.87 -3.65
N GLU A 135 -27.37 7.29 -4.73
CA GLU A 135 -27.06 7.71 -6.10
C GLU A 135 -27.61 9.10 -6.43
N LYS A 136 -28.73 9.48 -5.81
CA LYS A 136 -29.39 10.77 -6.00
C LYS A 136 -28.70 11.91 -5.24
N ASP A 137 -28.35 11.69 -3.97
CA ASP A 137 -27.69 12.71 -3.13
C ASP A 137 -26.62 12.07 -2.22
N PRO A 138 -25.46 11.69 -2.76
CA PRO A 138 -24.40 11.12 -1.93
C PRO A 138 -23.81 12.19 -1.01
N TYR A 139 -23.65 11.87 0.28
CA TYR A 139 -22.93 12.74 1.21
C TYR A 139 -21.43 12.76 0.89
N VAL A 140 -20.88 11.62 0.47
CA VAL A 140 -19.48 11.46 0.06
C VAL A 140 -19.35 10.77 -1.29
N ILE A 141 -18.50 11.31 -2.16
CA ILE A 141 -17.99 10.57 -3.33
C ILE A 141 -16.60 10.01 -3.00
N ILE A 142 -16.42 8.70 -3.19
CA ILE A 142 -15.13 8.01 -3.02
C ILE A 142 -14.60 7.64 -4.40
N VAL A 143 -13.45 8.20 -4.78
CA VAL A 143 -12.85 7.98 -6.10
C VAL A 143 -11.88 6.79 -6.04
N GLY A 144 -12.31 5.65 -6.57
CA GLY A 144 -11.56 4.40 -6.66
C GLY A 144 -12.14 3.28 -5.79
N ALA A 145 -12.44 2.12 -6.38
CA ALA A 145 -12.89 0.90 -5.69
C ALA A 145 -11.71 -0.09 -5.44
N GLY A 146 -10.54 0.46 -5.12
CA GLY A 146 -9.44 -0.30 -4.53
C GLY A 146 -9.67 -0.61 -3.05
N GLN A 147 -8.73 -1.32 -2.42
CA GLN A 147 -8.81 -1.69 -1.00
C GLN A 147 -9.11 -0.47 -0.09
N THR A 148 -8.42 0.64 -0.32
CA THR A 148 -8.62 1.89 0.45
C THR A 148 -10.04 2.43 0.30
N GLY A 149 -10.56 2.56 -0.92
CA GLY A 149 -11.88 3.14 -1.14
C GLY A 149 -13.00 2.25 -0.61
N LEU A 150 -12.86 0.92 -0.79
CA LEU A 150 -13.83 -0.04 -0.27
C LEU A 150 -13.84 -0.11 1.26
N HIS A 151 -12.68 -0.04 1.93
CA HIS A 151 -12.62 0.05 3.39
C HIS A 151 -13.33 1.29 3.92
N ILE A 152 -13.12 2.44 3.27
CA ILE A 152 -13.76 3.69 3.65
C ILE A 152 -15.28 3.59 3.45
N ALA A 153 -15.72 3.08 2.31
CA ALA A 153 -17.14 2.89 2.02
C ALA A 153 -17.83 1.95 3.02
N ALA A 154 -17.19 0.83 3.37
CA ALA A 154 -17.71 -0.10 4.36
C ALA A 154 -17.83 0.53 5.75
N ARG A 155 -16.81 1.28 6.19
CA ARG A 155 -16.86 2.03 7.46
C ARG A 155 -17.94 3.10 7.44
N PHE A 156 -18.04 3.86 6.35
CA PHE A 156 -19.08 4.89 6.19
C PHE A 156 -20.49 4.30 6.21
N LYS A 157 -20.72 3.14 5.61
CA LYS A 157 -21.99 2.41 5.76
C LYS A 157 -22.30 2.11 7.21
N GLN A 158 -21.34 1.57 7.98
CA GLN A 158 -21.51 1.28 9.41
C GLN A 158 -21.75 2.54 10.26
N MET A 159 -21.31 3.70 9.79
CA MET A 159 -21.54 5.01 10.39
C MET A 159 -22.78 5.74 9.84
N ASN A 160 -23.59 5.10 9.01
CA ASN A 160 -24.76 5.68 8.34
C ASN A 160 -24.44 6.94 7.48
N ILE A 161 -23.27 6.94 6.84
CA ILE A 161 -22.82 7.99 5.92
C ILE A 161 -23.08 7.53 4.48
N ALA A 162 -24.00 8.21 3.80
CA ALA A 162 -24.34 7.95 2.40
C ALA A 162 -23.13 8.18 1.49
N SER A 163 -22.54 7.10 0.97
CA SER A 163 -21.33 7.16 0.16
C SER A 163 -21.47 6.43 -1.16
N LEU A 164 -21.03 7.09 -2.24
CA LEU A 164 -20.99 6.55 -3.59
C LEU A 164 -19.53 6.33 -3.99
N VAL A 165 -19.17 5.08 -4.33
CA VAL A 165 -17.84 4.76 -4.86
C VAL A 165 -17.86 4.84 -6.39
N VAL A 166 -16.87 5.49 -6.97
CA VAL A 166 -16.71 5.66 -8.42
C VAL A 166 -15.45 4.93 -8.87
N GLU A 167 -15.59 3.93 -9.75
CA GLU A 167 -14.53 3.07 -10.24
C GLU A 167 -14.43 3.12 -11.76
N ARG A 168 -13.23 3.44 -12.27
CA ARG A 168 -12.97 3.60 -13.71
C ARG A 168 -13.00 2.27 -14.47
N HIS A 169 -12.65 1.18 -13.81
CA HIS A 169 -12.61 -0.15 -14.43
C HIS A 169 -14.02 -0.72 -14.61
N ALA A 170 -14.15 -1.68 -15.53
CA ALA A 170 -15.42 -2.33 -15.81
C ALA A 170 -15.89 -3.21 -14.65
N VAL A 171 -14.95 -3.86 -13.97
CA VAL A 171 -15.22 -4.73 -12.82
C VAL A 171 -14.32 -4.31 -11.66
N VAL A 172 -14.90 -4.26 -10.46
CA VAL A 172 -14.13 -4.05 -9.22
C VAL A 172 -13.06 -5.14 -9.09
N GLY A 173 -11.83 -4.72 -8.77
CA GLY A 173 -10.68 -5.62 -8.67
C GLY A 173 -9.83 -5.70 -9.95
N ASP A 174 -10.28 -5.14 -11.07
CA ASP A 174 -9.52 -5.16 -12.33
C ASP A 174 -8.17 -4.43 -12.22
N GLN A 175 -7.99 -3.50 -11.27
CA GLN A 175 -6.68 -2.92 -10.95
C GLN A 175 -5.63 -3.95 -10.53
N TRP A 176 -6.06 -5.13 -10.06
CA TRP A 176 -5.22 -6.30 -9.78
C TRP A 176 -5.24 -7.29 -10.95
N ARG A 177 -6.42 -7.59 -11.50
CA ARG A 177 -6.59 -8.56 -12.59
C ARG A 177 -5.81 -8.19 -13.85
N GLN A 178 -5.68 -6.89 -14.13
CA GLN A 178 -4.96 -6.38 -15.31
C GLN A 178 -3.44 -6.33 -15.11
N ARG A 179 -2.91 -6.67 -13.93
CA ARG A 179 -1.46 -6.84 -13.76
C ARG A 179 -0.97 -8.13 -14.42
N TYR A 180 0.32 -8.42 -14.33
CA TYR A 180 0.92 -9.58 -14.97
C TYR A 180 0.44 -10.92 -14.36
N PRO A 181 0.21 -11.96 -15.19
CA PRO A 181 -0.40 -13.24 -14.79
C PRO A 181 0.15 -13.89 -13.52
N THR A 182 1.47 -13.85 -13.34
CA THR A 182 2.19 -14.56 -12.28
C THR A 182 2.20 -13.81 -10.94
N LEU A 183 1.67 -12.59 -10.87
CA LEU A 183 1.69 -11.78 -9.66
C LEU A 183 0.98 -12.47 -8.48
N SER A 184 1.75 -12.68 -7.41
CA SER A 184 1.26 -12.98 -6.07
C SER A 184 1.79 -11.93 -5.09
N LEU A 185 1.03 -11.61 -4.06
CA LEU A 185 1.46 -10.63 -3.05
C LEU A 185 2.73 -11.12 -2.34
N HIS A 186 3.67 -10.20 -2.10
CA HIS A 186 4.95 -10.47 -1.43
C HIS A 186 4.85 -10.41 0.10
N THR A 187 3.65 -10.21 0.64
CA THR A 187 3.34 -10.23 2.07
C THR A 187 2.31 -11.30 2.36
N THR A 188 2.27 -11.77 3.60
CA THR A 188 1.38 -12.87 4.00
C THR A 188 -0.05 -12.36 4.21
N LYS A 189 -1.01 -13.28 4.05
CA LYS A 189 -2.46 -12.98 4.06
C LYS A 189 -2.97 -12.16 5.25
N ASN A 190 -2.37 -12.33 6.43
CA ASN A 190 -2.83 -11.68 7.66
C ASN A 190 -2.63 -10.16 7.63
N HIS A 191 -1.67 -9.67 6.83
CA HIS A 191 -1.37 -8.25 6.73
C HIS A 191 -2.37 -7.46 5.87
N HIS A 192 -3.08 -8.13 4.95
CA HIS A 192 -3.87 -7.44 3.92
C HIS A 192 -5.33 -7.92 3.88
N THR A 193 -5.87 -8.21 5.07
CA THR A 193 -7.28 -8.54 5.27
C THR A 193 -8.19 -7.33 5.04
N LEU A 194 -9.47 -7.58 4.75
CA LEU A 194 -10.45 -6.51 4.58
C LEU A 194 -11.22 -6.27 5.89
N LEU A 195 -11.55 -5.01 6.14
CA LEU A 195 -12.34 -4.60 7.29
C LEU A 195 -13.69 -5.33 7.31
N TYR A 196 -14.08 -5.90 8.46
CA TYR A 196 -15.30 -6.73 8.65
C TYR A 196 -15.33 -8.07 7.90
N GLN A 197 -14.31 -8.39 7.10
CA GLN A 197 -14.31 -9.60 6.28
C GLN A 197 -12.92 -10.24 6.19
N PRO A 198 -12.54 -11.01 7.23
CA PRO A 198 -11.29 -11.76 7.21
C PRO A 198 -11.27 -12.80 6.09
N TYR A 199 -10.07 -13.09 5.58
CA TYR A 199 -9.91 -14.17 4.61
C TYR A 199 -10.37 -15.53 5.20
N PRO A 200 -10.89 -16.43 4.35
CA PRO A 200 -11.19 -17.81 4.74
C PRO A 200 -9.97 -18.51 5.35
N LYS A 201 -10.19 -19.48 6.25
CA LYS A 201 -9.10 -20.22 6.91
C LYS A 201 -8.16 -20.91 5.90
N ASN A 202 -8.71 -21.43 4.81
CA ASN A 202 -7.99 -22.10 3.71
C ASN A 202 -7.42 -21.13 2.65
N TRP A 203 -7.40 -19.82 2.91
CA TRP A 203 -6.82 -18.85 1.99
C TRP A 203 -5.31 -19.04 1.83
N PRO A 204 -4.75 -18.91 0.61
CA PRO A 204 -3.31 -19.01 0.38
C PRO A 204 -2.50 -18.04 1.23
N THR A 205 -1.31 -18.45 1.67
CA THR A 205 -0.40 -17.59 2.44
C THR A 205 -0.02 -16.33 1.66
N TYR A 206 0.37 -16.51 0.39
CA TYR A 206 0.62 -15.43 -0.56
C TYR A 206 -0.53 -15.41 -1.56
N THR A 207 -1.19 -14.27 -1.69
CA THR A 207 -2.44 -14.18 -2.45
C THR A 207 -2.17 -13.87 -3.93
N PRO A 208 -2.56 -14.73 -4.89
CA PRO A 208 -2.49 -14.42 -6.31
C PRO A 208 -3.38 -13.22 -6.68
N ARG A 209 -2.99 -12.43 -7.69
CA ARG A 209 -3.71 -11.20 -8.07
C ARG A 209 -5.18 -11.43 -8.40
N ASP A 210 -5.51 -12.56 -9.03
CA ASP A 210 -6.88 -12.90 -9.40
C ASP A 210 -7.74 -13.14 -8.16
N LYS A 211 -7.19 -13.79 -7.12
CA LYS A 211 -7.87 -13.97 -5.84
C LYS A 211 -8.09 -12.65 -5.11
N VAL A 212 -7.14 -11.71 -5.16
CA VAL A 212 -7.36 -10.36 -4.61
C VAL A 212 -8.48 -9.65 -5.36
N ALA A 213 -8.48 -9.70 -6.70
CA ALA A 213 -9.48 -9.06 -7.52
C ALA A 213 -10.89 -9.60 -7.23
N ASP A 214 -11.05 -10.92 -7.17
CA ASP A 214 -12.34 -11.57 -6.88
C ASP A 214 -12.79 -11.31 -5.45
N TRP A 215 -11.85 -11.23 -4.49
CA TRP A 215 -12.17 -10.89 -3.10
C TRP A 215 -12.71 -9.48 -2.95
N LEU A 216 -12.13 -8.49 -3.65
CA LEU A 216 -12.65 -7.11 -3.64
C LEU A 216 -14.02 -7.01 -4.30
N LYS A 217 -14.25 -7.76 -5.38
CA LYS A 217 -15.58 -7.86 -5.99
C LYS A 217 -16.60 -8.45 -5.02
N GLN A 218 -16.26 -9.55 -4.35
CA GLN A 218 -17.12 -10.17 -3.34
C GLN A 218 -17.39 -9.23 -2.16
N TYR A 219 -16.38 -8.46 -1.75
CA TYR A 219 -16.48 -7.51 -0.64
C TYR A 219 -17.53 -6.41 -0.87
N VAL A 220 -17.70 -5.96 -2.12
CA VAL A 220 -18.75 -5.00 -2.49
C VAL A 220 -20.14 -5.57 -2.20
N GLU A 221 -20.37 -6.82 -2.55
CA GLU A 221 -21.66 -7.49 -2.35
C GLU A 221 -21.93 -7.77 -0.88
N SER A 222 -20.96 -8.35 -0.16
CA SER A 222 -21.12 -8.71 1.26
C SER A 222 -21.25 -7.51 2.19
N GLN A 223 -20.70 -6.36 1.80
CA GLN A 223 -20.82 -5.12 2.55
C GLN A 223 -21.93 -4.20 2.00
N ASP A 224 -22.71 -4.63 1.01
CA ASP A 224 -23.77 -3.86 0.34
C ASP A 224 -23.33 -2.44 -0.08
N LEU A 225 -22.18 -2.35 -0.75
CA LEU A 225 -21.60 -1.05 -1.15
C LEU A 225 -22.21 -0.57 -2.47
N VAL A 226 -22.43 0.74 -2.57
CA VAL A 226 -22.91 1.38 -3.82
C VAL A 226 -21.70 1.81 -4.63
N VAL A 227 -21.46 1.11 -5.75
CA VAL A 227 -20.33 1.34 -6.64
C VAL A 227 -20.80 1.56 -8.07
N TRP A 228 -20.37 2.66 -8.68
CA TRP A 228 -20.45 2.87 -10.12
C TRP A 228 -19.15 2.44 -10.78
N THR A 229 -19.19 1.36 -11.57
CA THR A 229 -18.08 0.94 -12.43
C THR A 229 -18.12 1.67 -13.77
N ARG A 230 -17.05 1.58 -14.58
CA ARG A 230 -16.87 2.36 -15.82
C ARG A 230 -17.11 3.85 -15.61
N SER A 231 -16.72 4.36 -14.45
CA SER A 231 -17.08 5.70 -14.00
C SER A 231 -15.88 6.46 -13.48
N TYR A 232 -15.81 7.76 -13.75
CA TYR A 232 -14.73 8.62 -13.27
C TYR A 232 -15.19 10.07 -13.15
N VAL A 233 -14.58 10.79 -12.21
CA VAL A 233 -14.81 12.22 -12.01
C VAL A 233 -14.13 13.01 -13.13
N LEU A 234 -14.87 13.89 -13.80
CA LEU A 234 -14.33 14.80 -14.81
C LEU A 234 -13.55 15.96 -14.15
N PRO A 235 -12.56 16.55 -14.85
CA PRO A 235 -11.93 17.78 -14.40
C PRO A 235 -12.93 18.91 -14.20
N GLY A 236 -12.66 19.82 -13.26
CA GLY A 236 -13.49 21.02 -13.02
C GLY A 236 -14.38 20.97 -11.79
N ALA A 237 -14.21 19.97 -10.90
CA ALA A 237 -14.86 19.97 -9.60
C ALA A 237 -14.56 21.27 -8.83
N ASN A 238 -15.60 21.94 -8.33
CA ASN A 238 -15.49 23.19 -7.59
C ASN A 238 -16.30 23.12 -6.31
N TYR A 239 -15.85 23.81 -5.26
CA TYR A 239 -16.54 23.83 -3.97
C TYR A 239 -17.37 25.10 -3.83
N ASP A 240 -18.66 24.94 -3.63
CA ASP A 240 -19.58 26.01 -3.30
C ASP A 240 -19.51 26.31 -1.80
N LEU A 241 -19.08 27.53 -1.46
CA LEU A 241 -18.92 27.97 -0.07
C LEU A 241 -20.24 28.26 0.64
N GLU A 242 -21.28 28.64 -0.11
CA GLU A 242 -22.61 28.94 0.44
C GLU A 242 -23.36 27.63 0.71
N ALA A 243 -23.42 26.75 -0.28
CA ALA A 243 -24.05 25.44 -0.16
C ALA A 243 -23.22 24.44 0.68
N LYS A 244 -21.92 24.73 0.89
CA LYS A 244 -20.93 23.87 1.56
C LYS A 244 -20.83 22.48 0.91
N ARG A 245 -21.03 22.42 -0.40
CA ARG A 245 -21.03 21.20 -1.21
C ARG A 245 -20.14 21.38 -2.42
N TRP A 246 -19.62 20.28 -2.93
CA TRP A 246 -18.92 20.26 -4.21
C TRP A 246 -19.93 20.27 -5.35
N ASN A 247 -19.53 20.79 -6.50
CA ASN A 247 -20.18 20.57 -7.79
C ASN A 247 -19.25 19.65 -8.58
N VAL A 248 -19.69 18.42 -8.85
CA VAL A 248 -18.87 17.37 -9.47
C VAL A 248 -19.63 16.76 -10.64
N VAL A 249 -18.96 16.59 -11.77
CA VAL A 249 -19.48 15.81 -12.89
C VAL A 249 -18.78 14.46 -12.91
N VAL A 250 -19.56 13.38 -12.84
CA VAL A 250 -19.09 11.99 -12.98
C VAL A 250 -19.52 11.47 -14.33
N ARG A 251 -18.56 11.06 -15.16
CA ARG A 251 -18.83 10.25 -16.36
C ARG A 251 -19.14 8.84 -15.89
N LYS A 252 -20.36 8.34 -16.09
CA LYS A 252 -20.81 6.96 -15.81
C LYS A 252 -21.12 6.26 -17.14
N GLY A 253 -20.21 5.39 -17.59
CA GLY A 253 -20.27 4.89 -18.96
C GLY A 253 -20.12 6.05 -19.96
N ASP A 254 -21.15 6.28 -20.78
CA ASP A 254 -21.20 7.37 -21.75
C ASP A 254 -22.05 8.57 -21.30
N GLU A 255 -22.62 8.51 -20.09
CA GLU A 255 -23.49 9.55 -19.54
C GLU A 255 -22.76 10.40 -18.50
N ASP A 256 -23.01 11.72 -18.52
CA ASP A 256 -22.54 12.62 -17.47
C ASP A 256 -23.60 12.79 -16.38
N ARG A 257 -23.18 12.69 -15.12
CA ARG A 257 -24.02 12.86 -13.93
C ARG A 257 -23.46 13.97 -13.06
N GLU A 258 -24.25 15.01 -12.85
CA GLU A 258 -23.94 16.06 -11.91
C GLU A 258 -24.34 15.63 -10.50
N LEU A 259 -23.42 15.76 -9.54
CA LEU A 259 -23.57 15.36 -8.15
C LEU A 259 -23.02 16.45 -7.24
N HIS A 260 -23.62 16.60 -6.06
CA HIS A 260 -23.27 17.67 -5.14
C HIS A 260 -22.80 17.22 -3.75
N PRO A 261 -21.79 16.33 -3.60
CA PRO A 261 -21.45 15.77 -2.30
C PRO A 261 -20.85 16.82 -1.35
N VAL A 262 -20.94 16.57 -0.04
CA VAL A 262 -20.28 17.41 0.97
C VAL A 262 -18.77 17.13 0.97
N HIS A 263 -18.38 15.88 0.75
CA HIS A 263 -16.98 15.46 0.76
C HIS A 263 -16.59 14.64 -0.48
N ILE A 264 -15.33 14.75 -0.87
CA ILE A 264 -14.70 13.89 -1.86
C ILE A 264 -13.51 13.21 -1.21
N VAL A 265 -13.45 11.88 -1.32
CA VAL A 265 -12.33 11.05 -0.85
C VAL A 265 -11.57 10.54 -2.07
N LEU A 266 -10.27 10.82 -2.13
CA LEU A 266 -9.39 10.29 -3.18
C LEU A 266 -8.77 8.97 -2.72
N ALA A 267 -9.23 7.86 -3.31
CA ALA A 267 -8.77 6.51 -3.03
C ALA A 267 -8.12 5.86 -4.27
N THR A 268 -7.38 6.66 -5.04
CA THR A 268 -6.82 6.29 -6.36
C THR A 268 -5.52 5.46 -6.29
N GLY A 269 -5.04 5.14 -5.08
CA GLY A 269 -3.78 4.42 -4.86
C GLY A 269 -2.52 5.28 -5.06
N VAL A 270 -1.35 4.67 -4.82
CA VAL A 270 -0.04 5.34 -4.88
C VAL A 270 0.72 5.09 -6.20
N LEU A 271 0.32 4.06 -6.94
CA LEU A 271 0.93 3.72 -8.23
C LEU A 271 0.19 4.49 -9.33
N GLY A 272 0.78 5.60 -9.75
CA GLY A 272 0.22 6.51 -10.75
C GLY A 272 0.37 6.02 -12.19
N ALA A 273 0.31 6.97 -13.13
CA ALA A 273 0.47 6.69 -14.55
C ALA A 273 1.86 6.06 -14.85
N PRO A 274 1.95 5.15 -15.84
CA PRO A 274 3.22 4.58 -16.30
C PRO A 274 4.25 5.65 -16.62
N ARG A 275 5.47 5.49 -16.12
CA ARG A 275 6.60 6.35 -16.49
C ARG A 275 7.42 5.67 -17.58
N ILE A 276 7.24 6.13 -18.81
CA ILE A 276 7.98 5.64 -19.98
C ILE A 276 8.92 6.77 -20.42
N PRO A 277 10.26 6.60 -20.33
CA PRO A 277 11.20 7.57 -20.85
C PRO A 277 11.08 7.71 -22.37
N GLU A 278 11.26 8.92 -22.88
CA GLU A 278 11.51 9.13 -24.31
C GLU A 278 12.91 8.62 -24.63
N VAL A 279 13.01 7.67 -25.58
CA VAL A 279 14.29 7.08 -25.99
C VAL A 279 14.47 7.27 -27.49
N PRO A 280 15.57 7.89 -27.93
CA PRO A 280 15.86 8.06 -29.35
C PRO A 280 15.88 6.74 -30.12
N GLY A 281 15.37 6.76 -31.35
CA GLY A 281 15.39 5.59 -32.24
C GLY A 281 14.23 4.60 -32.01
N ALA A 282 13.34 4.87 -31.05
CA ALA A 282 12.16 4.04 -30.79
C ALA A 282 11.25 3.86 -32.01
N GLU A 283 11.17 4.86 -32.87
CA GLU A 283 10.42 4.85 -34.13
C GLU A 283 11.00 3.90 -35.20
N THR A 284 12.29 3.57 -35.10
CA THR A 284 12.98 2.65 -36.02
C THR A 284 13.23 1.26 -35.42
N PHE A 285 12.92 1.08 -34.13
CA PHE A 285 13.06 -0.19 -33.44
C PHE A 285 12.03 -1.19 -33.97
N LYS A 286 12.48 -2.36 -34.40
CA LYS A 286 11.64 -3.41 -34.99
C LYS A 286 11.01 -4.34 -33.94
N GLY A 287 11.52 -4.29 -32.71
CA GLY A 287 10.97 -5.02 -31.58
C GLY A 287 9.80 -4.32 -30.91
N THR A 288 9.36 -4.85 -29.78
CA THR A 288 8.25 -4.31 -28.99
C THR A 288 8.78 -3.51 -27.79
N VAL A 289 8.18 -2.35 -27.51
CA VAL A 289 8.51 -1.53 -26.33
C VAL A 289 7.24 -1.18 -25.57
N PHE A 290 7.20 -1.45 -24.27
CA PHE A 290 6.10 -1.02 -23.40
C PHE A 290 6.51 -0.92 -21.93
N HIS A 291 5.64 -0.33 -21.11
CA HIS A 291 5.75 -0.38 -19.65
C HIS A 291 5.18 -1.68 -19.09
N ALA A 292 5.70 -2.17 -17.96
CA ALA A 292 5.29 -3.42 -17.32
C ALA A 292 3.78 -3.49 -17.00
N SER A 293 3.10 -2.34 -16.89
CA SER A 293 1.63 -2.29 -16.77
C SER A 293 0.87 -2.85 -17.98
N LYS A 294 1.53 -3.04 -19.13
CA LYS A 294 0.98 -3.70 -20.33
C LYS A 294 1.46 -5.15 -20.48
N TYR A 295 2.28 -5.66 -19.55
CA TYR A 295 2.82 -7.01 -19.63
C TYR A 295 1.77 -8.05 -19.25
N MET A 296 1.38 -8.89 -20.21
CA MET A 296 0.34 -9.92 -20.05
C MET A 296 0.90 -11.35 -20.04
N GLY A 297 2.18 -11.52 -19.71
CA GLY A 297 2.87 -12.81 -19.63
C GLY A 297 3.93 -13.01 -20.71
N GLY A 298 4.86 -13.92 -20.44
CA GLY A 298 6.07 -14.13 -21.23
C GLY A 298 5.90 -15.01 -22.47
N GLN A 299 4.75 -15.67 -22.63
CA GLN A 299 4.51 -16.69 -23.66
C GLN A 299 4.77 -16.18 -25.08
N SER A 300 4.34 -14.95 -25.38
CA SER A 300 4.51 -14.32 -26.70
C SER A 300 5.97 -13.98 -27.03
N PHE A 301 6.87 -14.11 -26.05
CA PHE A 301 8.28 -13.74 -26.17
C PHE A 301 9.21 -14.96 -26.11
N ALA A 302 8.67 -16.18 -26.30
CA ALA A 302 9.49 -17.37 -26.49
C ALA A 302 10.44 -17.20 -27.69
N GLY A 303 11.71 -17.56 -27.51
CA GLY A 303 12.76 -17.41 -28.52
C GLY A 303 13.22 -15.98 -28.79
N LYS A 304 12.75 -14.98 -28.02
CA LYS A 304 13.07 -13.56 -28.18
C LYS A 304 14.19 -13.09 -27.25
N ASP A 305 14.96 -12.09 -27.69
CA ASP A 305 15.94 -11.38 -26.87
C ASP A 305 15.22 -10.25 -26.10
N CYS A 306 15.11 -10.38 -24.77
CA CYS A 306 14.29 -9.52 -23.93
C CYS A 306 15.14 -8.68 -22.96
N ILE A 307 14.86 -7.37 -22.91
CA ILE A 307 15.48 -6.42 -21.99
C ILE A 307 14.40 -5.89 -21.04
N VAL A 308 14.65 -5.99 -19.74
CA VAL A 308 13.79 -5.43 -18.68
C VAL A 308 14.56 -4.33 -17.98
N VAL A 309 14.07 -3.10 -18.08
CA VAL A 309 14.72 -1.91 -17.52
C VAL A 309 14.16 -1.60 -16.15
N GLY A 310 15.03 -1.56 -15.15
CA GLY A 310 14.65 -1.48 -13.75
C GLY A 310 15.12 -2.72 -12.98
N ALA A 311 15.28 -2.55 -11.67
CA ALA A 311 15.70 -3.63 -10.77
C ALA A 311 14.88 -3.57 -9.47
N GLY A 312 13.55 -3.59 -9.60
CA GLY A 312 12.60 -3.70 -8.49
C GLY A 312 11.80 -5.01 -8.55
N ASN A 313 10.81 -5.19 -7.67
CA ASN A 313 9.94 -6.39 -7.65
C ASN A 313 9.39 -6.75 -9.04
N THR A 314 8.79 -5.78 -9.73
CA THR A 314 8.24 -5.97 -11.08
C THR A 314 9.30 -6.54 -12.04
N SER A 315 10.50 -5.99 -12.03
CA SER A 315 11.59 -6.41 -12.93
C SER A 315 11.98 -7.87 -12.67
N ALA A 316 12.14 -8.26 -11.40
CA ALA A 316 12.48 -9.63 -11.02
C ALA A 316 11.40 -10.63 -11.45
N ASP A 317 10.12 -10.33 -11.19
CA ASP A 317 8.99 -11.19 -11.56
C ASP A 317 8.90 -11.39 -13.08
N LEU A 318 9.05 -10.30 -13.84
CA LEU A 318 9.02 -10.33 -15.30
C LEU A 318 10.21 -11.10 -15.87
N CYS A 319 11.42 -10.91 -15.33
CA CYS A 319 12.59 -11.67 -15.76
C CYS A 319 12.43 -13.17 -15.50
N GLN A 320 11.86 -13.54 -14.35
CA GLN A 320 11.58 -14.93 -14.00
C GLN A 320 10.54 -15.54 -14.95
N ASP A 321 9.42 -14.85 -15.22
CA ASP A 321 8.39 -15.33 -16.15
C ASP A 321 8.93 -15.44 -17.59
N LEU A 322 9.63 -14.42 -18.11
CA LEU A 322 10.23 -14.47 -19.45
C LEU A 322 11.21 -15.66 -19.60
N SER A 323 12.06 -15.87 -18.60
CA SER A 323 13.02 -16.98 -18.58
C SER A 323 12.29 -18.32 -18.56
N PHE A 324 11.27 -18.46 -17.70
CA PHE A 324 10.45 -19.68 -17.61
C PHE A 324 9.67 -19.97 -18.90
N ARG A 325 9.19 -18.94 -19.61
CA ARG A 325 8.44 -19.06 -20.87
C ARG A 325 9.32 -19.22 -22.10
N GLY A 326 10.64 -19.37 -21.93
CA GLY A 326 11.56 -19.74 -23.00
C GLY A 326 12.02 -18.57 -23.87
N ALA A 327 12.09 -17.35 -23.32
CA ALA A 327 12.82 -16.27 -23.98
C ALA A 327 14.26 -16.72 -24.29
N LYS A 328 14.78 -16.35 -25.46
CA LYS A 328 16.13 -16.73 -25.90
C LYS A 328 17.20 -16.11 -25.00
N SER A 329 16.99 -14.86 -24.61
CA SER A 329 17.80 -14.20 -23.59
C SER A 329 16.95 -13.22 -22.78
N VAL A 330 17.30 -13.06 -21.50
CA VAL A 330 16.67 -12.08 -20.60
C VAL A 330 17.79 -11.28 -19.95
N THR A 331 17.76 -9.96 -20.13
CA THR A 331 18.71 -9.04 -19.49
C THR A 331 17.96 -8.02 -18.66
N MET A 332 18.30 -7.93 -17.38
CA MET A 332 17.84 -6.89 -16.47
C MET A 332 18.85 -5.72 -16.48
N VAL A 333 18.36 -4.51 -16.71
CA VAL A 333 19.19 -3.29 -16.69
C VAL A 333 19.06 -2.63 -15.33
N GLN A 334 20.15 -2.65 -14.55
CA GLN A 334 20.22 -2.05 -13.24
C GLN A 334 21.06 -0.76 -13.28
N ARG A 335 20.40 0.40 -13.31
CA ARG A 335 21.10 1.69 -13.25
C ARG A 335 21.89 1.89 -11.96
N SER A 336 21.24 1.69 -10.82
CA SER A 336 21.79 1.92 -9.48
C SER A 336 21.56 0.71 -8.59
N SER A 337 22.30 0.61 -7.48
CA SER A 337 22.14 -0.52 -6.56
C SER A 337 20.70 -0.66 -6.02
N THR A 338 20.32 -1.89 -5.69
CA THR A 338 18.99 -2.27 -5.21
C THR A 338 19.09 -2.92 -3.83
N CYS A 339 18.13 -2.66 -2.94
CA CYS A 339 17.98 -3.42 -1.71
C CYS A 339 17.21 -4.72 -1.99
N VAL A 340 17.83 -5.86 -1.71
CA VAL A 340 17.23 -7.17 -1.97
C VAL A 340 17.23 -8.00 -0.69
N VAL A 341 16.10 -8.62 -0.38
CA VAL A 341 15.94 -9.55 0.74
C VAL A 341 15.24 -10.82 0.29
N HIS A 342 15.48 -11.93 0.98
CA HIS A 342 14.75 -13.17 0.75
C HIS A 342 13.29 -13.04 1.19
N ILE A 343 12.38 -13.75 0.52
CA ILE A 343 10.96 -13.80 0.92
C ILE A 343 10.78 -14.24 2.38
N ASP A 344 11.61 -15.14 2.89
CA ASP A 344 11.52 -15.63 4.28
C ASP A 344 11.80 -14.52 5.31
N THR A 345 12.65 -13.55 4.97
CA THR A 345 12.89 -12.39 5.84
C THR A 345 11.63 -11.54 5.97
N VAL A 346 10.91 -11.33 4.87
CA VAL A 346 9.64 -10.60 4.88
C VAL A 346 8.57 -11.43 5.58
N ALA A 347 8.49 -12.73 5.30
CA ALA A 347 7.54 -13.64 5.91
C ALA A 347 7.72 -13.73 7.43
N GLY A 348 8.96 -13.81 7.91
CA GLY A 348 9.28 -13.80 9.34
C GLY A 348 8.88 -12.49 10.02
N ALA A 349 9.15 -11.35 9.39
CA ALA A 349 8.71 -10.05 9.89
C ALA A 349 7.18 -9.94 9.94
N MET A 350 6.48 -10.43 8.91
CA MET A 350 5.02 -10.46 8.86
C MET A 350 4.42 -11.42 9.89
N ALA A 351 5.01 -12.59 10.11
CA ALA A 351 4.57 -13.53 11.13
C ALA A 351 4.73 -12.97 12.55
N GLN A 352 5.75 -12.14 12.78
CA GLN A 352 5.93 -11.43 14.06
C GLN A 352 4.94 -10.28 14.24
N GLY A 353 4.68 -9.50 13.18
CA GLY A 353 3.79 -8.33 13.22
C GLY A 353 2.30 -8.69 13.18
N TYR A 354 1.94 -9.68 12.37
CA TYR A 354 0.56 -10.12 12.06
C TYR A 354 0.43 -11.65 12.21
N PRO A 355 0.63 -12.19 13.42
CA PRO A 355 0.57 -13.62 13.69
C PRO A 355 -0.84 -14.19 13.49
N ASP A 356 -0.92 -15.49 13.19
CA ASP A 356 -2.19 -16.21 13.06
C ASP A 356 -3.01 -16.14 14.36
N GLY A 357 -4.31 -15.92 14.21
CA GLY A 357 -5.27 -15.90 15.33
C GLY A 357 -5.28 -14.62 16.16
N VAL A 358 -4.43 -13.63 15.85
CA VAL A 358 -4.48 -12.31 16.47
C VAL A 358 -5.28 -11.35 15.60
N PRO A 359 -6.29 -10.64 16.14
CA PRO A 359 -7.03 -9.62 15.41
C PRO A 359 -6.11 -8.57 14.77
N TYR A 360 -6.37 -8.21 13.51
CA TYR A 360 -5.52 -7.27 12.78
C TYR A 360 -5.53 -5.88 13.42
N GLU A 361 -6.62 -5.47 14.07
CA GLU A 361 -6.68 -4.19 14.79
C GLU A 361 -5.66 -4.13 15.95
N ILE A 362 -5.44 -5.25 16.63
CA ILE A 362 -4.41 -5.35 17.69
C ILE A 362 -3.01 -5.26 17.08
N CYS A 363 -2.81 -5.90 15.92
CA CYS A 363 -1.55 -5.84 15.18
C CYS A 363 -1.27 -4.41 14.70
N ASP A 364 -2.28 -3.72 14.15
CA ASP A 364 -2.22 -2.34 13.67
C ASP A 364 -1.89 -1.36 14.80
N ILE A 365 -2.52 -1.51 15.98
CA ILE A 365 -2.22 -0.70 17.17
C ILE A 365 -0.75 -0.86 17.56
N LYS A 366 -0.24 -2.10 17.65
CA LYS A 366 1.16 -2.36 18.01
C LYS A 366 2.13 -1.83 16.98
N PHE A 367 1.83 -2.04 15.69
CA PHE A 367 2.64 -1.53 14.60
C PHE A 367 2.71 0.01 14.65
N SER A 368 1.57 0.66 14.84
CA SER A 368 1.45 2.12 14.95
C SER A 368 2.11 2.67 16.22
N ALA A 369 2.19 1.85 17.27
CA ALA A 369 2.80 2.23 18.55
C ALA A 369 4.32 2.32 18.53
N MET A 370 4.96 1.84 17.46
CA MET A 370 6.38 2.02 17.24
C MET A 370 6.60 3.05 16.12
N PRO A 371 6.98 4.31 16.41
CA PRO A 371 7.15 5.33 15.38
C PRO A 371 8.15 4.90 14.30
N ILE A 372 7.85 5.18 13.03
CA ILE A 372 8.66 4.72 11.89
C ILE A 372 10.13 5.16 11.98
N ASN A 373 10.41 6.34 12.52
CA ASN A 373 11.78 6.83 12.72
C ASN A 373 12.53 6.06 13.81
N LEU A 374 11.83 5.62 14.86
CA LEU A 374 12.41 4.75 15.89
C LEU A 374 12.68 3.35 15.31
N GLN A 375 11.72 2.80 14.56
CA GLN A 375 11.93 1.54 13.83
C GLN A 375 13.15 1.62 12.91
N ARG A 376 13.32 2.74 12.18
CA ARG A 376 14.46 3.00 11.30
C ARG A 376 15.78 3.05 12.06
N ALA A 377 15.82 3.76 13.19
CA ALA A 377 17.02 3.83 14.02
C ALA A 377 17.44 2.43 14.52
N MET A 378 16.49 1.65 15.04
CA MET A 378 16.73 0.27 15.46
C MET A 378 17.15 -0.64 14.30
N ALA A 379 16.62 -0.42 13.09
CA ALA A 379 17.01 -1.20 11.92
C ALA A 379 18.46 -0.92 11.50
N ARG A 380 18.90 0.35 11.56
CA ARG A 380 20.29 0.74 11.25
C ARG A 380 21.30 0.12 12.21
N GLU A 381 20.95 0.04 13.49
CA GLU A 381 21.79 -0.64 14.49
C GLU A 381 22.01 -2.13 14.18
N ARG A 382 21.10 -2.74 13.42
CA ARG A 382 21.16 -4.15 13.00
C ARG A 382 21.58 -4.34 11.55
N GLU A 383 22.17 -3.32 10.91
CA GLU A 383 22.61 -3.41 9.52
C GLU A 383 23.57 -4.59 9.28
N ALA A 384 24.57 -4.76 10.15
CA ALA A 384 25.55 -5.83 10.01
C ALA A 384 24.91 -7.24 10.11
N GLU A 385 23.95 -7.41 11.04
CA GLU A 385 23.19 -8.65 11.20
C GLU A 385 22.37 -8.97 9.95
N MET A 386 21.78 -7.93 9.32
CA MET A 386 21.01 -8.09 8.09
C MET A 386 21.90 -8.52 6.92
N TRP A 387 23.07 -7.90 6.75
CA TRP A 387 24.04 -8.32 5.73
C TRP A 387 24.48 -9.77 5.91
N GLU A 388 24.72 -10.20 7.15
CA GLU A 388 25.11 -11.57 7.44
C GLU A 388 23.96 -12.56 7.17
N ARG A 389 22.74 -12.23 7.62
CA ARG A 389 21.56 -13.07 7.40
C ARG A 389 21.25 -13.29 5.92
N GLU A 390 21.36 -12.24 5.12
CA GLU A 390 21.07 -12.29 3.67
C GLU A 390 22.27 -12.72 2.84
N LYS A 391 23.43 -13.01 3.46
CA LYS A 391 24.68 -13.32 2.77
C LYS A 391 24.53 -14.39 1.68
N PRO A 392 23.83 -15.53 1.89
CA PRO A 392 23.68 -16.53 0.83
C PRO A 392 23.00 -15.98 -0.43
N LEU A 393 21.91 -15.21 -0.26
CA LEU A 393 21.20 -14.56 -1.36
C LEU A 393 22.08 -13.51 -2.03
N HIS A 394 22.75 -12.69 -1.24
CA HIS A 394 23.58 -11.59 -1.77
C HIS A 394 24.80 -12.09 -2.53
N ASP A 395 25.39 -13.21 -2.11
CA ASP A 395 26.52 -13.81 -2.83
C ASP A 395 26.08 -14.33 -4.21
N GLN A 396 24.90 -14.95 -4.33
CA GLN A 396 24.32 -15.37 -5.61
C GLN A 396 24.12 -14.18 -6.56
N LEU A 397 23.51 -13.10 -6.04
CA LEU A 397 23.21 -11.90 -6.81
C LEU A 397 24.47 -11.15 -7.25
N ARG A 398 25.47 -11.03 -6.35
CA ARG A 398 26.77 -10.42 -6.68
C ARG A 398 27.51 -11.24 -7.74
N LYS A 399 27.46 -12.57 -7.65
CA LYS A 399 28.06 -13.46 -8.66
C LYS A 399 27.44 -13.26 -10.05
N GLY A 400 26.14 -12.98 -10.13
CA GLY A 400 25.46 -12.61 -11.38
C GLY A 400 25.61 -11.13 -11.80
N GLY A 401 26.39 -10.33 -11.07
CA GLY A 401 26.71 -8.95 -11.43
C GLY A 401 25.74 -7.88 -10.89
N LEU A 402 24.81 -8.23 -9.99
CA LEU A 402 23.91 -7.26 -9.38
C LEU A 402 24.63 -6.43 -8.30
N LYS A 403 24.43 -5.11 -8.33
CA LYS A 403 24.92 -4.21 -7.28
C LYS A 403 23.86 -4.05 -6.19
N LEU A 404 24.25 -4.30 -4.95
CA LEU A 404 23.34 -4.32 -3.79
C LEU A 404 23.56 -3.12 -2.87
N ASN A 405 22.53 -2.78 -2.10
CA ASN A 405 22.61 -1.89 -0.94
C ASN A 405 21.70 -2.44 0.18
N MET A 406 21.72 -1.79 1.35
CA MET A 406 20.86 -2.11 2.50
C MET A 406 19.87 -0.97 2.79
N GLY A 407 19.14 -0.54 1.77
CA GLY A 407 18.34 0.68 1.86
C GLY A 407 19.20 1.94 1.72
N THR A 408 18.58 3.12 1.83
CA THR A 408 19.29 4.40 1.63
C THR A 408 20.35 4.69 2.69
N ASP A 409 20.21 4.10 3.88
CA ASP A 409 21.03 4.41 5.07
C ASP A 409 21.30 3.19 5.96
N GLY A 410 21.26 1.98 5.39
CA GLY A 410 21.48 0.73 6.15
C GLY A 410 20.26 0.18 6.87
N SER A 411 19.11 0.87 6.77
CA SER A 411 17.87 0.49 7.46
C SER A 411 17.07 -0.64 6.78
N GLY A 412 17.50 -1.10 5.60
CA GLY A 412 16.84 -2.15 4.84
C GLY A 412 15.67 -1.68 3.97
N GLN A 413 14.98 -2.65 3.40
CA GLN A 413 13.94 -2.53 2.38
C GLN A 413 12.63 -1.91 2.88
N HIS A 414 12.25 -2.12 4.15
CA HIS A 414 10.94 -1.72 4.67
C HIS A 414 10.70 -0.20 4.52
N PHE A 415 11.73 0.61 4.78
CA PHE A 415 11.61 2.07 4.77
C PHE A 415 11.53 2.65 3.34
N LEU A 416 12.05 1.92 2.35
CA LEU A 416 11.99 2.33 0.95
C LEU A 416 10.55 2.39 0.40
N ILE A 417 9.62 1.64 1.00
CA ILE A 417 8.18 1.70 0.69
C ILE A 417 7.64 3.12 0.92
N PHE A 418 7.99 3.70 2.06
CA PHE A 418 7.56 5.04 2.43
C PHE A 418 8.33 6.10 1.65
N GLU A 419 9.64 5.93 1.44
CA GLU A 419 10.43 6.97 0.76
C GLU A 419 10.15 7.09 -0.73
N ARG A 420 9.97 5.95 -1.41
CA ARG A 420 9.97 5.88 -2.88
C ARG A 420 8.90 4.96 -3.45
N SER A 421 8.20 4.20 -2.61
CA SER A 421 7.28 3.13 -3.03
C SER A 421 7.93 2.15 -4.03
N GLY A 422 9.23 1.88 -3.84
CA GLY A 422 10.06 1.07 -4.74
C GLY A 422 11.55 1.14 -4.37
N GLY A 423 12.42 0.67 -5.28
CA GLY A 423 13.88 0.64 -5.05
C GLY A 423 14.37 -0.58 -4.27
N TYR A 424 13.49 -1.56 -4.07
CA TYR A 424 13.81 -2.87 -3.50
C TYR A 424 13.12 -3.98 -4.29
N TRP A 425 13.58 -5.20 -4.08
CA TRP A 425 12.77 -6.38 -4.36
C TRP A 425 12.83 -7.42 -3.25
N VAL A 426 11.81 -8.25 -3.19
CA VAL A 426 11.73 -9.43 -2.34
C VAL A 426 11.94 -10.65 -3.23
N ASP A 427 13.05 -11.37 -3.05
CA ASP A 427 13.40 -12.48 -3.93
C ASP A 427 12.54 -13.71 -3.64
N VAL A 428 11.86 -14.20 -4.67
CA VAL A 428 11.04 -15.42 -4.67
C VAL A 428 11.60 -16.48 -5.63
N GLY A 429 12.89 -16.39 -5.98
CA GLY A 429 13.57 -17.32 -6.88
C GLY A 429 14.11 -16.72 -8.17
N CYS A 430 14.31 -15.39 -8.24
CA CYS A 430 15.01 -14.77 -9.36
C CYS A 430 16.53 -14.88 -9.19
N ALA A 431 17.03 -14.85 -7.95
CA ALA A 431 18.47 -14.91 -7.65
C ALA A 431 19.20 -16.13 -8.25
N PRO A 432 18.67 -17.37 -8.21
CA PRO A 432 19.32 -18.51 -8.88
C PRO A 432 19.40 -18.38 -10.41
N LEU A 433 18.44 -17.69 -11.04
CA LEU A 433 18.47 -17.42 -12.47
C LEU A 433 19.53 -16.38 -12.82
N ILE A 434 19.75 -15.41 -11.94
CA ILE A 434 20.82 -14.42 -12.05
C ILE A 434 22.19 -15.09 -11.86
N GLU A 435 22.34 -15.93 -10.83
CA GLU A 435 23.58 -16.65 -10.56
C GLU A 435 24.00 -17.55 -11.73
N SER A 436 23.03 -18.27 -12.32
CA SER A 436 23.28 -19.18 -13.44
C SER A 436 23.45 -18.48 -14.80
N GLY A 437 23.24 -17.16 -14.87
CA GLY A 437 23.29 -16.37 -16.10
C GLY A 437 22.09 -16.55 -17.04
N LYS A 438 21.04 -17.27 -16.60
CA LYS A 438 19.75 -17.36 -17.32
C LYS A 438 19.04 -16.00 -17.39
N VAL A 439 19.19 -15.20 -16.32
CA VAL A 439 18.88 -13.78 -16.32
C VAL A 439 20.20 -13.03 -16.20
N LYS A 440 20.55 -12.22 -17.19
CA LYS A 440 21.79 -11.44 -17.20
C LYS A 440 21.57 -10.09 -16.56
N ILE A 441 22.58 -9.54 -15.89
CA ILE A 441 22.54 -8.17 -15.37
C ILE A 441 23.40 -7.27 -16.25
N LYS A 442 22.83 -6.16 -16.72
CA LYS A 442 23.56 -5.03 -17.30
C LYS A 442 23.57 -3.90 -16.27
N GLN A 443 24.66 -3.80 -15.51
CA GLN A 443 24.79 -2.94 -14.34
C GLN A 443 25.41 -1.58 -14.70
N GLY A 444 24.89 -0.51 -14.12
CA GLY A 444 25.54 0.81 -14.07
C GLY A 444 25.32 1.69 -15.28
N VAL A 445 24.34 1.35 -16.12
CA VAL A 445 24.08 2.02 -17.42
C VAL A 445 22.62 2.41 -17.55
N GLU A 446 22.36 3.38 -18.42
CA GLU A 446 21.04 3.70 -18.97
C GLU A 446 20.97 3.38 -20.47
N ILE A 447 19.75 3.27 -21.00
CA ILE A 447 19.55 3.15 -22.45
C ILE A 447 19.81 4.51 -23.09
N LYS A 448 20.76 4.57 -24.04
CA LYS A 448 21.09 5.76 -24.83
C LYS A 448 20.16 5.90 -26.04
N ARG A 449 19.94 4.80 -26.78
CA ARG A 449 19.03 4.76 -27.94
C ARG A 449 18.66 3.33 -28.35
N LEU A 450 17.54 3.19 -29.06
CA LEU A 450 17.13 1.96 -29.71
C LEU A 450 17.59 1.96 -31.18
N VAL A 451 17.99 0.81 -31.72
CA VAL A 451 18.50 0.68 -33.10
C VAL A 451 18.05 -0.63 -33.72
N GLY A 452 17.25 -0.60 -34.79
CA GLY A 452 16.87 -1.82 -35.52
C GLY A 452 16.37 -2.95 -34.62
N ASN A 453 17.22 -3.96 -34.36
CA ASN A 453 16.95 -5.12 -33.48
C ASN A 453 17.81 -5.10 -32.19
N GLY A 454 18.18 -3.93 -31.67
CA GLY A 454 19.10 -3.80 -30.55
C GLY A 454 18.92 -2.52 -29.74
N VAL A 455 19.64 -2.48 -28.61
CA VAL A 455 19.67 -1.37 -27.65
C VAL A 455 21.10 -0.97 -27.42
N ILE A 456 21.38 0.32 -27.58
CA ILE A 456 22.68 0.93 -27.26
C ILE A 456 22.58 1.64 -25.91
N PHE A 457 23.55 1.39 -25.05
CA PHE A 457 23.66 1.96 -23.72
C PHE A 457 24.57 3.21 -23.70
N ASP A 458 24.58 3.92 -22.57
CA ASP A 458 25.41 5.11 -22.37
C ASP A 458 26.93 4.83 -22.37
N ASP A 459 27.33 3.59 -22.07
CA ASP A 459 28.70 3.06 -22.21
C ASP A 459 29.05 2.60 -23.63
N ASP A 460 28.21 2.92 -24.62
CA ASP A 460 28.32 2.55 -26.03
C ASP A 460 28.27 1.03 -26.32
N SER A 461 28.00 0.20 -25.32
CA SER A 461 27.73 -1.22 -25.57
C SER A 461 26.37 -1.43 -26.24
N GLU A 462 26.23 -2.52 -26.99
CA GLU A 462 25.01 -2.89 -27.69
C GLU A 462 24.56 -4.30 -27.28
N LEU A 463 23.25 -4.47 -27.09
CA LEU A 463 22.62 -5.78 -26.91
C LEU A 463 21.51 -6.00 -27.94
N PRO A 464 21.36 -7.22 -28.49
CA PRO A 464 20.19 -7.56 -29.29
C PRO A 464 18.92 -7.47 -28.43
N ALA A 465 17.83 -7.00 -29.03
CA ALA A 465 16.54 -6.88 -28.38
C ALA A 465 15.39 -6.99 -29.38
N ASP A 466 14.48 -7.92 -29.09
CA ASP A 466 13.15 -8.00 -29.68
C ASP A 466 12.09 -7.38 -28.75
N LEU A 467 12.40 -7.23 -27.46
CA LEU A 467 11.50 -6.70 -26.44
C LEU A 467 12.26 -5.79 -25.46
N VAL A 468 11.71 -4.61 -25.18
CA VAL A 468 12.16 -3.73 -24.10
C VAL A 468 10.97 -3.41 -23.18
N ILE A 469 11.08 -3.75 -21.90
CA ILE A 469 10.05 -3.47 -20.89
C ILE A 469 10.59 -2.45 -19.89
N TRP A 470 9.86 -1.34 -19.69
CA TRP A 470 10.10 -0.40 -18.60
C TRP A 470 9.35 -0.87 -17.35
N ALA A 471 10.08 -1.27 -16.30
CA ALA A 471 9.52 -1.98 -15.14
C ALA A 471 9.48 -1.15 -13.84
#